data_AF-C4NTU3-F1
#
_entry.id   AF-C4NTU3-F1
#
_cell.length_a   1.000
_cell.length_b   1.000
_cell.length_c   1.000
_cell.angle_alpha   90.00
_cell.angle_beta   90.00
_cell.angle_gamma   90.00
#
_symmetry.space_group_name_H-M   'P 1'
#
loop_
_entity.id
_entity.type
_entity.pdbx_description
1 polymer ?
#
loop_
_entity_poly.entity_id
_entity_poly.type
_entity_poly.pdbx_seq_one_letter_code
_entity_poly.pdbx_strand_id
1 'polypeptide(L)'
;MLTLFIFTYIFATAMATILARSPVTLGIMIMVLAILGILLVTTLLSAWLAAFTFLIYVGGLLMMFAYFSATAPNQTHNIFHTLKFSQLTLVVLLTLLPLNPPLSEPFASPMTLIMNSHNSSLYILLILTLFLALIGSVKLTQLTKAPLRKFNV
;
A
#
# COMPACT_ATOMS: atom_id res chain seq x y z
N MET A 1 -16.80 16.45 -4.09
CA MET A 1 -17.30 16.16 -2.72
C MET A 1 -16.96 14.76 -2.27
N LEU A 2 -17.47 13.71 -2.93
CA LEU A 2 -17.13 12.32 -2.58
C LEU A 2 -15.62 12.04 -2.61
N THR A 3 -14.91 12.54 -3.63
CA THR A 3 -13.44 12.43 -3.74
C THR A 3 -12.70 13.05 -2.55
N LEU A 4 -13.15 14.22 -2.06
CA LEU A 4 -12.60 14.85 -0.87
C LEU A 4 -12.85 14.01 0.39
N PHE A 5 -14.06 13.48 0.57
CA PHE A 5 -14.35 12.60 1.71
C PHE A 5 -13.46 11.36 1.70
N ILE A 6 -13.28 10.73 0.54
CA ILE A 6 -12.37 9.58 0.39
C ILE A 6 -10.94 9.98 0.74
N PHE A 7 -10.46 11.13 0.24
CA PHE A 7 -9.11 11.63 0.54
C PHE A 7 -8.90 11.88 2.05
N THR A 8 -9.89 12.48 2.73
CA THR A 8 -9.82 12.70 4.18
C THR A 8 -9.78 11.40 4.98
N TYR A 9 -10.51 10.38 4.52
CA TYR A 9 -10.52 9.07 5.17
C TYR A 9 -9.21 8.29 4.93
N ILE A 10 -8.58 8.44 3.76
CA ILE A 10 -7.22 7.92 3.48
C ILE A 10 -6.21 8.58 4.43
N PHE A 11 -6.25 9.90 4.59
CA PHE A 11 -5.32 10.58 5.48
C PHE A 11 -5.51 10.14 6.95
N ALA A 12 -6.76 10.03 7.41
CA ALA A 12 -7.07 9.58 8.76
C ALA A 12 -6.56 8.15 9.05
N THR A 13 -6.75 7.22 8.10
CA THR A 13 -6.29 5.83 8.22
C THR A 13 -4.76 5.71 8.10
N ALA A 14 -4.11 6.53 7.26
CA ALA A 14 -2.65 6.59 7.16
C ALA A 14 -2.00 7.11 8.46
N MET A 15 -2.59 8.09 9.13
CA MET A 15 -2.08 8.53 10.44
C MET A 15 -2.25 7.44 11.52
N ALA A 16 -3.28 6.61 11.41
CA ALA A 16 -3.53 5.54 12.36
C ALA A 16 -2.59 4.33 12.22
N THR A 17 -1.88 4.16 11.09
CA THR A 17 -0.88 3.08 10.95
C THR A 17 0.34 3.30 11.86
N ILE A 18 0.62 4.54 12.27
CA ILE A 18 1.73 4.88 13.18
C ILE A 18 1.54 4.23 14.56
N LEU A 19 0.29 3.99 14.97
CA LEU A 19 -0.05 3.39 16.27
C LEU A 19 -0.14 1.86 16.23
N ALA A 20 0.11 1.22 15.08
CA ALA A 20 0.02 -0.23 14.94
C ALA A 20 1.19 -0.93 15.64
N ARG A 21 0.90 -1.64 16.73
CA ARG A 21 1.92 -2.30 17.57
C ARG A 21 2.30 -3.71 17.10
N SER A 22 1.39 -4.39 16.40
CA SER A 22 1.60 -5.76 15.91
C SER A 22 1.58 -5.81 14.38
N PRO A 23 2.33 -6.74 13.76
CA PRO A 23 2.34 -6.87 12.30
C PRO A 23 0.95 -7.20 11.74
N VAL A 24 0.13 -7.92 12.50
CA VAL A 24 -1.27 -8.21 12.14
C VAL A 24 -2.12 -6.94 12.14
N THR A 25 -2.02 -6.12 13.19
CA THR A 25 -2.73 -4.82 13.25
C THR A 25 -2.31 -3.90 12.11
N LEU A 26 -1.03 -3.90 11.76
CA LEU A 26 -0.51 -3.10 10.64
C LEU A 26 -1.08 -3.61 9.30
N GLY A 27 -1.06 -4.92 9.07
CA GLY A 27 -1.60 -5.54 7.85
C GLY A 27 -3.07 -5.22 7.62
N ILE A 28 -3.89 -5.29 8.67
CA ILE A 28 -5.32 -4.92 8.61
C ILE A 28 -5.49 -3.45 8.22
N MET A 29 -4.73 -2.54 8.83
CA MET A 29 -4.83 -1.10 8.53
C MET A 29 -4.39 -0.78 7.09
N ILE A 30 -3.35 -1.44 6.57
CA ILE A 30 -2.91 -1.23 5.18
C ILE A 30 -3.89 -1.87 4.18
N MET A 31 -4.55 -2.98 4.52
CA MET A 31 -5.65 -3.52 3.69
C MET A 31 -6.79 -2.51 3.56
N VAL A 32 -7.22 -1.88 4.65
CA VAL A 32 -8.21 -0.81 4.60
C VAL A 32 -7.71 0.36 3.74
N LEU A 33 -6.45 0.77 3.90
CA LEU A 33 -5.84 1.83 3.08
C LEU A 33 -5.84 1.49 1.58
N ALA A 34 -5.55 0.23 1.23
CA ALA A 34 -5.54 -0.22 -0.16
C ALA A 34 -6.93 -0.16 -0.79
N ILE A 35 -7.97 -0.61 -0.09
CA ILE A 35 -9.36 -0.55 -0.57
C ILE A 35 -9.78 0.91 -0.82
N LEU A 36 -9.44 1.81 0.10
CA LEU A 36 -9.72 3.25 -0.07
C LEU A 36 -8.92 3.88 -1.21
N GLY A 37 -7.67 3.48 -1.38
CA GLY A 37 -6.82 3.93 -2.48
C GLY A 37 -7.39 3.54 -3.84
N ILE A 38 -7.92 2.32 -3.98
CA ILE A 38 -8.58 1.85 -5.21
C ILE A 38 -9.83 2.69 -5.49
N LEU A 39 -10.63 2.97 -4.46
CA LEU A 39 -11.81 3.83 -4.60
C LEU A 39 -11.42 5.25 -5.07
N LEU A 40 -10.30 5.79 -4.60
CA LEU A 40 -9.80 7.09 -5.07
C LEU A 40 -9.31 7.02 -6.53
N VAL A 41 -8.58 5.97 -6.90
CA VAL A 41 -8.06 5.82 -8.28
C VAL A 41 -9.19 5.61 -9.29
N THR A 42 -10.23 4.83 -8.94
CA THR A 42 -11.41 4.65 -9.81
C THR A 42 -12.15 5.95 -10.07
N THR A 43 -12.21 6.84 -9.07
CA THR A 43 -12.97 8.11 -9.17
C THR A 43 -12.20 9.23 -9.86
N LEU A 44 -10.86 9.22 -9.85
CA LEU A 44 -10.04 10.27 -10.45
C LEU A 44 -9.45 9.93 -11.82
N LEU A 45 -9.18 8.66 -12.11
CA LEU A 45 -8.40 8.26 -13.29
C LEU A 45 -9.17 7.30 -14.19
N SER A 46 -9.09 6.01 -13.92
CA SER A 46 -9.77 4.98 -14.70
C SER A 46 -9.92 3.69 -13.88
N ALA A 47 -10.98 2.94 -14.16
CA ALA A 47 -11.23 1.66 -13.52
C ALA A 47 -10.14 0.61 -13.85
N TRP A 48 -9.55 0.66 -15.05
CA TRP A 48 -8.51 -0.28 -15.46
C TRP A 48 -7.21 -0.13 -14.66
N LEU A 49 -6.77 1.12 -14.44
CA LEU A 49 -5.62 1.38 -13.54
C LEU A 49 -5.93 0.93 -12.11
N ALA A 50 -7.15 1.18 -11.62
CA ALA A 50 -7.56 0.75 -10.29
C ALA A 50 -7.55 -0.79 -10.12
N ALA A 51 -7.84 -1.54 -11.19
CA ALA A 51 -7.77 -2.99 -11.17
C ALA A 51 -6.32 -3.51 -10.99
N PHE A 52 -5.34 -2.90 -11.65
CA PHE A 52 -3.93 -3.29 -11.42
C PHE A 52 -3.42 -2.86 -10.07
N THR A 53 -3.79 -1.66 -9.58
CA THR A 53 -3.38 -1.23 -8.24
C THR A 53 -3.97 -2.16 -7.19
N PHE A 54 -5.21 -2.65 -7.36
CA PHE A 54 -5.77 -3.69 -6.49
C PHE A 54 -4.96 -4.97 -6.50
N LEU A 55 -4.64 -5.51 -7.68
CA LEU A 55 -3.91 -6.78 -7.80
C LEU A 55 -2.50 -6.71 -7.19
N ILE A 56 -1.77 -5.63 -7.44
CA ILE A 56 -0.40 -5.47 -6.96
C ILE A 56 -0.39 -5.24 -5.45
N TYR A 57 -1.27 -4.38 -4.92
CA TYR A 57 -1.30 -4.11 -3.49
C TYR A 57 -1.87 -5.27 -2.68
N VAL A 58 -2.99 -5.87 -3.08
CA VAL A 58 -3.57 -6.99 -2.33
C VAL A 58 -2.71 -8.25 -2.48
N GLY A 59 -2.20 -8.55 -3.68
CA GLY A 59 -1.33 -9.70 -3.91
C GLY A 59 0.02 -9.60 -3.21
N GLY A 60 0.71 -8.45 -3.32
CA GLY A 60 2.02 -8.24 -2.70
C GLY A 60 1.94 -8.16 -1.17
N LEU A 61 0.87 -7.60 -0.63
CA LEU A 61 0.71 -7.46 0.82
C LEU A 61 0.33 -8.79 1.50
N LEU A 62 -0.37 -9.69 0.80
CA LEU A 62 -0.68 -11.03 1.31
C LEU A 62 0.59 -11.86 1.60
N MET A 63 1.60 -11.79 0.72
CA MET A 63 2.88 -12.47 0.90
C MET A 63 3.65 -11.95 2.12
N MET A 64 3.69 -10.63 2.31
CA MET A 64 4.35 -10.03 3.47
C MET A 64 3.60 -10.30 4.78
N PHE A 65 2.25 -10.30 4.74
CA PHE A 65 1.42 -10.61 5.89
C PHE A 65 1.65 -12.05 6.38
N ALA A 66 1.66 -13.02 5.48
CA ALA A 66 1.92 -14.42 5.81
C ALA A 66 3.28 -14.58 6.50
N TYR A 67 4.33 -13.97 5.94
CA TYR A 67 5.68 -14.06 6.50
C TYR A 67 5.78 -13.46 7.91
N PHE A 68 5.34 -12.20 8.10
CA PHE A 68 5.46 -11.55 9.41
C PHE A 68 4.51 -12.10 10.47
N SER A 69 3.36 -12.67 10.07
CA SER A 69 2.47 -13.37 11.01
C SER A 69 3.07 -14.67 11.52
N ALA A 70 3.82 -15.40 10.69
CA ALA A 70 4.44 -16.67 11.05
C ALA A 70 5.66 -16.50 11.97
N THR A 71 6.38 -15.38 11.86
CA THR A 71 7.58 -15.12 12.67
C THR A 71 7.31 -14.29 13.94
N ALA A 72 6.13 -13.67 14.06
CA ALA A 72 5.82 -12.84 15.21
C ALA A 72 5.41 -13.70 16.42
N PRO A 73 5.85 -13.33 17.64
CA PRO A 73 5.32 -13.95 18.85
C PRO A 73 3.82 -13.60 18.97
N ASN A 74 3.03 -14.50 19.54
CA ASN A 74 1.59 -14.31 19.74
C ASN A 74 1.34 -13.22 20.79
N GLN A 75 1.28 -11.96 20.33
CA GLN A 75 0.99 -10.79 21.15
C GLN A 75 -0.51 -10.53 21.19
N THR A 76 -1.03 -10.01 22.31
CA THR A 76 -2.44 -9.62 22.40
C THR A 76 -2.71 -8.44 21.46
N HIS A 77 -3.66 -8.62 20.55
CA HIS A 77 -3.97 -7.63 19.51
C HIS A 77 -5.08 -6.69 19.97
N ASN A 78 -4.76 -5.41 20.22
CA ASN A 78 -5.77 -4.39 20.49
C ASN A 78 -6.00 -3.49 19.26
N ILE A 79 -6.76 -3.98 18.29
CA ILE A 79 -7.18 -3.23 17.08
C ILE A 79 -8.02 -2.01 17.44
N PHE A 80 -8.79 -2.05 18.53
CA PHE A 80 -9.74 -0.99 18.86
C PHE A 80 -9.05 0.35 19.14
N HIS A 81 -7.82 0.35 19.65
CA HIS A 81 -7.10 1.59 19.90
C HIS A 81 -6.70 2.29 18.59
N THR A 82 -6.22 1.55 17.60
CA THR A 82 -5.83 2.11 16.30
C THR A 82 -7.05 2.60 15.52
N LEU A 83 -8.17 1.87 15.57
CA LEU A 83 -9.42 2.30 14.94
C LEU A 83 -10.01 3.55 15.61
N LYS A 84 -10.03 3.62 16.94
CA LYS A 84 -10.50 4.82 17.67
C LYS A 84 -9.67 6.05 17.32
N PHE A 85 -8.35 5.91 17.21
CA PHE A 85 -7.48 7.00 16.78
C PHE A 85 -7.80 7.46 15.35
N SER A 86 -8.03 6.53 14.41
CA SER A 86 -8.43 6.87 13.04
C SER A 86 -9.76 7.64 12.96
N GLN A 87 -10.69 7.38 13.88
CA GLN A 87 -11.96 8.10 13.96
C GLN A 87 -11.78 9.51 14.54
N LEU A 88 -10.90 9.67 15.53
CA LEU A 88 -10.59 10.97 16.12
C LEU A 88 -9.91 11.90 15.10
N THR A 89 -8.92 11.38 14.36
CA THR A 89 -8.25 12.15 13.31
C THR A 89 -9.23 12.54 12.20
N LEU A 90 -10.16 11.65 11.83
CA LEU A 90 -11.21 11.94 10.85
C LEU A 90 -12.07 13.14 11.28
N VAL A 91 -12.56 13.15 12.52
CA VAL A 91 -13.41 14.25 13.02
C VAL A 91 -12.67 15.58 12.92
N VAL A 92 -11.38 15.62 13.28
CA VAL A 92 -10.56 16.83 13.17
C VAL A 92 -10.37 17.25 11.70
N LEU A 93 -10.15 16.33 10.78
CA LEU A 93 -9.95 16.67 9.37
C LEU A 93 -11.24 17.13 8.69
N LEU A 94 -12.39 16.59 9.11
CA LEU A 94 -13.70 16.95 8.58
C LEU A 94 -14.15 18.36 8.97
N THR A 95 -13.56 18.98 10.00
CA THR A 95 -13.86 20.38 10.33
C THR A 95 -13.04 21.37 9.51
N LEU A 96 -11.94 20.93 8.92
CA LEU A 96 -10.98 21.77 8.19
C LEU A 96 -11.22 21.81 6.68
N LEU A 97 -12.17 21.02 6.18
CA LEU A 97 -12.42 20.92 4.76
C LEU A 97 -13.17 22.14 4.21
N PRO A 98 -12.67 22.76 3.14
CA PRO A 98 -13.42 23.81 2.46
C PRO A 98 -14.65 23.18 1.82
N LEU A 99 -15.83 23.71 2.15
CA LEU A 99 -17.12 23.28 1.60
C LEU A 99 -17.25 23.50 0.09
N ASN A 100 -16.29 24.18 -0.55
CA ASN A 100 -16.29 24.44 -1.99
C ASN A 100 -14.92 24.06 -2.60
N PRO A 101 -14.72 22.81 -3.07
CA PRO A 101 -13.50 22.43 -3.76
C PRO A 101 -13.38 23.21 -5.07
N PRO A 102 -12.15 23.57 -5.47
CA PRO A 102 -11.92 23.95 -6.86
C PRO A 102 -12.37 22.79 -7.76
N LEU A 103 -13.19 23.09 -8.77
CA LEU A 103 -13.57 22.13 -9.81
C LEU A 103 -12.31 21.61 -10.47
N SER A 104 -12.03 20.31 -10.30
CA SER A 104 -10.91 19.65 -10.95
C SER A 104 -11.26 19.42 -12.41
N GLU A 105 -10.48 19.99 -13.33
CA GLU A 105 -10.51 19.64 -14.75
C GLU A 105 -10.30 18.13 -14.93
N PRO A 106 -10.96 17.49 -15.92
CA PRO A 106 -10.75 16.08 -16.19
C PRO A 106 -9.29 15.86 -16.60
N PHE A 107 -8.58 15.05 -15.82
CA PHE A 107 -7.23 14.61 -16.19
C PHE A 107 -7.29 13.88 -17.53
N ALA A 108 -6.56 14.40 -18.53
CA ALA A 108 -6.35 13.70 -19.79
C ALA A 108 -5.75 12.30 -19.50
N SER A 109 -6.23 11.28 -20.20
CA SER A 109 -5.90 9.87 -19.97
C SER A 109 -4.37 9.65 -19.94
N PRO A 110 -3.74 9.43 -18.77
CA PRO A 110 -2.28 9.38 -18.67
C PRO A 110 -1.66 8.15 -19.34
N MET A 111 -2.47 7.12 -19.63
CA MET A 111 -1.99 5.86 -20.18
C MET A 111 -1.45 5.97 -21.60
N THR A 112 -1.99 6.87 -22.41
CA THR A 112 -1.49 7.08 -23.78
C THR A 112 -0.16 7.85 -23.79
N LEU A 113 0.13 8.61 -22.75
CA LEU A 113 1.34 9.42 -22.62
C LEU A 113 2.56 8.56 -22.26
N ILE A 114 2.36 7.48 -21.50
CA ILE A 114 3.41 6.52 -21.17
C ILE A 114 3.82 5.71 -22.41
N MET A 115 2.86 5.27 -23.22
CA MET A 115 3.08 4.46 -24.44
C MET A 115 3.68 5.24 -25.62
N ASN A 116 4.15 6.47 -25.40
CA ASN A 116 4.79 7.26 -26.44
C ASN A 116 6.16 6.68 -26.82
N SER A 117 6.52 6.71 -28.10
CA SER A 117 7.77 6.13 -28.62
C SER A 117 9.03 6.73 -27.96
N HIS A 118 8.94 7.98 -27.51
CA HIS A 118 10.00 8.68 -26.79
C HIS A 118 10.34 8.08 -25.42
N ASN A 119 9.40 7.38 -24.76
CA ASN A 119 9.60 6.82 -23.42
C ASN A 119 10.21 5.40 -23.44
N SER A 120 10.71 4.94 -24.58
CA SER A 120 11.28 3.59 -24.74
C SER A 120 12.42 3.29 -23.76
N SER A 121 13.22 4.29 -23.41
CA SER A 121 14.29 4.19 -22.41
C SER A 121 13.77 3.84 -21.01
N LEU A 122 12.60 4.34 -20.64
CA LEU A 122 11.96 4.08 -19.35
C LEU A 122 11.57 2.60 -19.22
N TYR A 123 11.09 1.98 -20.31
CA TYR A 123 10.77 0.55 -20.32
C TYR A 123 12.02 -0.33 -20.13
N ILE A 124 13.13 0.01 -20.77
CA ILE A 124 14.40 -0.72 -20.60
C ILE A 124 14.85 -0.63 -19.13
N LEU A 125 14.72 0.54 -18.51
CA LEU A 125 15.07 0.72 -17.10
C LEU A 125 14.18 -0.11 -16.16
N LEU A 126 12.86 -0.15 -16.40
CA LEU A 126 11.92 -0.98 -15.62
C LEU A 126 12.21 -2.49 -15.76
N ILE A 127 12.58 -2.96 -16.95
CA ILE A 127 12.94 -4.36 -17.16
C ILE A 127 14.23 -4.69 -16.38
N LEU A 128 15.23 -3.81 -16.45
CA LEU A 128 16.49 -4.00 -15.72
C LEU A 128 16.27 -4.01 -14.20
N THR A 129 15.40 -3.16 -13.64
CA THR A 129 15.12 -3.15 -12.20
C THR A 129 14.46 -4.44 -11.73
N LEU A 130 13.49 -4.97 -12.48
CA LEU A 130 12.85 -6.26 -12.18
C LEU A 130 13.84 -7.43 -12.31
N PHE A 131 14.71 -7.41 -13.33
CA PHE A 131 15.73 -8.44 -13.51
C PHE A 131 16.76 -8.44 -12.36
N LEU A 132 17.24 -7.26 -11.97
CA LEU A 132 18.13 -7.09 -10.82
C LEU A 132 17.46 -7.53 -9.52
N ALA A 133 16.19 -7.21 -9.32
CA ALA A 133 15.42 -7.66 -8.15
C ALA A 133 15.33 -9.20 -8.09
N LEU A 134 15.14 -9.87 -9.22
CA LEU A 134 15.13 -11.34 -9.29
C LEU A 134 16.50 -11.93 -8.93
N ILE A 135 17.59 -11.43 -9.51
CA ILE A 135 18.95 -11.87 -9.15
C ILE A 135 19.23 -11.63 -7.65
N GLY A 136 18.84 -10.46 -7.14
CA GLY A 136 18.95 -10.12 -5.73
C GLY A 136 18.22 -11.11 -4.83
N SER A 137 16.98 -11.46 -5.17
CA SER A 137 16.18 -12.43 -4.41
C SER A 137 16.83 -13.83 -4.40
N VAL A 138 17.34 -14.33 -5.53
CA VAL A 138 18.02 -15.63 -5.60
C VAL A 138 19.28 -15.63 -4.74
N LYS A 139 20.11 -14.58 -4.83
CA LYS A 139 21.30 -14.45 -3.98
C LYS A 139 20.95 -14.38 -2.48
N LEU A 140 19.89 -13.67 -2.11
CA LEU A 140 19.41 -13.61 -0.72
C LEU A 140 18.99 -14.99 -0.20
N THR A 141 18.31 -15.80 -1.01
CA THR A 141 17.91 -17.15 -0.61
C THR A 141 19.08 -18.13 -0.48
N GLN A 142 20.21 -17.90 -1.18
CA GLN A 142 21.40 -18.76 -1.10
C GLN A 142 22.34 -18.40 0.06
N LEU A 143 22.16 -17.22 0.67
CA LEU A 143 22.97 -16.72 1.78
C LEU A 143 22.76 -17.52 3.08
N THR A 144 21.62 -18.20 3.22
CA THR A 144 21.26 -19.03 4.38
C THR A 144 21.77 -20.47 4.31
N LYS A 145 22.65 -20.80 3.36
CA LYS A 145 23.46 -22.05 3.40
C LYS A 145 24.61 -22.00 4.42
N ALA A 146 24.62 -21.03 5.33
CA ALA A 146 25.45 -21.07 6.52
C ALA A 146 24.98 -22.24 7.42
N PRO A 147 25.91 -23.03 8.01
CA PRO A 147 25.54 -24.24 8.71
C PRO A 147 24.63 -23.88 9.87
N LEU A 148 23.34 -24.25 9.74
CA LEU A 148 22.41 -24.36 10.87
C LEU A 148 23.18 -25.10 11.96
N ARG A 149 23.52 -24.36 13.02
CA ARG A 149 24.22 -24.84 14.20
C ARG A 149 23.80 -26.28 14.48
N LYS A 150 24.74 -27.22 14.35
CA LYS A 150 24.54 -28.56 14.90
C LYS A 150 24.35 -28.35 16.39
N PHE A 151 23.13 -28.55 16.87
CA PHE A 151 22.91 -28.75 18.29
C PHE A 151 23.55 -30.10 18.59
N ASN A 152 24.80 -30.06 19.04
CA ASN A 152 25.43 -31.23 19.62
C ASN A 152 24.68 -31.54 20.91
N VAL A 153 24.37 -32.83 21.04
CA VAL A 153 23.75 -33.55 22.16
C VAL A 153 24.21 -33.04 23.52
#